data_AF-A0A3M1I0U5-F1
#
_entry.id   AF-A0A3M1I0U5-F1
#
_cell.length_a   1.000
_cell.length_b   1.000
_cell.length_c   1.000
_cell.angle_alpha   90.00
_cell.angle_beta   90.00
_cell.angle_gamma   90.00
#
_symmetry.space_group_name_H-M   'P 1'
#
loop_
_entity.id
_entity.type
_entity.pdbx_description
1 polymer ?
#
loop_
_entity_poly.entity_id
_entity_poly.type
_entity_poly.pdbx_seq_one_letter_code
_entity_poly.pdbx_strand_id
1 'polypeptide(L)'
;MRNRTILSALFVLGLLLAACAPQATPTPKAAQPPAATEAPAMTPSVTVMDQDIVNGTVTVAEVVSNGPGWIVIHAQADGKPGPILGYAPVADGVNKNVVV
;
A
#
# COMPACT_ATOMS: atom_id res chain seq x y z
N MET A 1 25.98 63.03 57.19
CA MET A 1 26.08 62.28 58.46
C MET A 1 25.27 61.00 58.34
N ARG A 2 25.86 59.87 58.75
CA ARG A 2 25.24 58.67 59.35
C ARG A 2 24.00 58.05 58.67
N ASN A 3 24.25 56.95 57.95
CA ASN A 3 23.75 55.60 58.27
C ASN A 3 22.76 55.51 59.45
N ARG A 4 21.58 54.91 59.25
CA ARG A 4 21.21 53.56 59.76
C ARG A 4 19.69 53.32 59.87
N THR A 5 19.24 52.34 59.07
CA THR A 5 18.42 51.17 59.48
C THR A 5 16.96 51.35 59.94
N ILE A 6 16.19 50.27 59.72
CA ILE A 6 14.95 49.90 60.41
C ILE A 6 13.73 50.58 59.74
N LEU A 7 12.70 49.91 59.20
CA LEU A 7 12.07 48.65 59.54
C LEU A 7 11.01 48.39 58.44
N SER A 8 10.83 47.12 58.04
CA SER A 8 9.53 46.47 57.87
C SER A 8 8.39 47.21 57.12
N ALA A 9 7.68 46.64 56.14
CA ALA A 9 7.57 45.30 55.62
C ALA A 9 6.49 45.37 54.52
N LEU A 10 6.35 44.30 53.72
CA LEU A 10 5.20 44.02 52.85
C LEU A 10 4.96 45.02 51.72
N PHE A 11 5.59 44.81 50.57
CA PHE A 11 4.91 44.42 49.33
C PHE A 11 5.99 44.29 48.26
N VAL A 12 5.73 43.50 47.22
CA VAL A 12 6.64 43.32 46.07
C VAL A 12 7.81 42.35 46.31
N LEU A 13 7.49 41.14 46.78
CA LEU A 13 8.27 39.96 46.35
C LEU A 13 7.65 39.43 45.06
N GLY A 14 7.72 40.26 44.03
CA GLY A 14 7.42 39.91 42.67
C GLY A 14 8.72 39.67 41.93
N LEU A 15 8.73 38.62 41.14
CA LEU A 15 9.67 38.32 40.06
C LEU A 15 11.02 37.69 40.45
N LEU A 16 11.31 36.63 39.69
CA LEU A 16 12.62 36.03 39.42
C LEU A 16 13.05 34.98 40.44
N LEU A 17 12.77 33.71 40.13
CA LEU A 17 13.75 32.59 40.15
C LEU A 17 13.00 31.25 40.03
N ALA A 18 12.54 30.91 38.82
CA ALA A 18 12.19 29.53 38.48
C ALA A 18 12.28 29.31 36.96
N ALA A 19 13.40 29.65 36.36
CA ALA A 19 13.70 29.29 34.97
C ALA A 19 14.71 28.14 34.95
N CYS A 20 14.24 26.93 35.30
CA CYS A 20 14.88 25.69 34.84
C CYS A 20 13.90 24.52 35.01
N ALA A 21 12.85 24.50 34.19
CA ALA A 21 12.13 23.25 33.91
C ALA A 21 12.73 22.68 32.61
N PRO A 22 13.10 21.39 32.55
CA PRO A 22 13.47 20.77 31.29
C PRO A 22 12.23 20.80 30.39
N GLN A 23 12.28 21.64 29.36
CA GLN A 23 11.26 21.61 28.32
C GLN A 23 11.31 20.23 27.68
N ALA A 24 10.21 19.48 27.76
CA ALA A 24 10.04 18.30 26.93
C ALA A 24 10.13 18.77 25.48
N THR A 25 11.22 18.40 24.81
CA THR A 25 11.37 18.58 23.37
C THR A 25 10.11 18.01 22.72
N PRO A 26 9.38 18.76 21.87
CA PRO A 26 8.29 18.16 21.12
C PRO A 26 8.90 17.02 20.31
N THR A 27 8.59 15.78 20.70
CA THR A 27 8.93 14.61 19.91
C THR A 27 8.36 14.86 18.52
N PRO A 28 9.17 14.84 17.45
CA PRO A 28 8.64 14.95 16.10
C PRO A 28 7.57 13.88 15.96
N LYS A 29 6.30 14.29 15.81
CA LYS A 29 5.24 13.37 15.44
C LYS A 29 5.65 12.82 14.09
N ALA A 30 6.03 11.54 14.05
CA ALA A 30 6.36 10.85 12.83
C ALA A 30 5.28 11.22 11.80
N ALA A 31 5.70 11.88 10.72
CA ALA A 31 4.81 12.19 9.62
C ALA A 31 4.23 10.85 9.17
N GLN A 32 2.92 10.67 9.36
CA GLN A 32 2.23 9.50 8.85
C GLN A 32 2.53 9.47 7.34
N PRO A 33 3.14 8.40 6.80
CA PRO A 33 3.24 8.25 5.36
C PRO A 33 1.87 8.54 4.76
N PRO A 34 1.79 9.32 3.66
CA PRO A 34 0.51 9.58 3.01
C PRO A 34 -0.20 8.25 2.85
N ALA A 35 -1.45 8.18 3.31
CA ALA A 35 -2.27 6.99 3.15
C ALA A 35 -2.14 6.56 1.70
N ALA A 36 -1.61 5.34 1.48
CA ALA A 36 -1.51 4.80 0.14
C ALA A 36 -2.93 4.85 -0.44
N THR A 37 -3.10 5.62 -1.51
CA THR A 37 -4.34 5.55 -2.28
C THR A 37 -4.33 4.15 -2.87
N GLU A 38 -5.06 3.23 -2.25
CA GLU A 38 -5.30 1.91 -2.81
C GLU A 38 -5.98 2.15 -4.16
N ALA A 39 -5.27 1.86 -5.25
CA ALA A 39 -5.90 1.79 -6.56
C ALA A 39 -7.08 0.83 -6.45
N PRO A 40 -8.24 1.13 -7.06
CA PRO A 40 -9.40 0.24 -7.00
C PRO A 40 -8.95 -1.17 -7.37
N ALA A 41 -9.16 -2.13 -6.47
CA ALA A 41 -8.71 -3.50 -6.66
C ALA A 41 -9.43 -4.10 -7.87
N MET A 42 -8.72 -4.29 -8.98
CA MET A 42 -9.20 -5.07 -10.12
C MET A 42 -9.33 -6.53 -9.65
N THR A 43 -10.53 -7.11 -9.80
CA THR A 43 -10.75 -8.52 -9.47
C THR A 43 -10.25 -9.38 -10.65
N PRO A 44 -9.25 -10.26 -10.45
CA PRO A 44 -8.77 -11.12 -11.52
C PRO A 44 -9.86 -12.04 -12.02
N SER A 45 -9.93 -12.24 -13.35
CA SER A 45 -10.93 -13.11 -13.97
C SER A 45 -10.47 -13.62 -15.32
N VAL A 46 -11.06 -14.72 -15.76
CA VAL A 46 -10.88 -15.28 -17.09
C VAL A 46 -12.26 -15.54 -17.68
N THR A 47 -12.54 -14.94 -18.83
CA THR A 47 -13.78 -15.17 -19.57
C THR A 47 -13.48 -16.03 -20.80
N VAL A 48 -14.21 -17.13 -20.94
CA VAL A 48 -14.09 -18.09 -22.05
C VAL A 48 -15.43 -18.29 -22.74
N MET A 49 -15.38 -18.77 -23.98
CA MET A 49 -16.52 -19.27 -24.75
C MET A 49 -16.20 -20.71 -25.19
N ASP A 50 -16.87 -21.22 -26.21
CA ASP A 50 -16.39 -22.43 -26.89
C ASP A 50 -15.04 -22.14 -27.56
N GLN A 51 -14.06 -22.97 -27.26
CA GLN A 51 -12.66 -22.77 -27.63
C GLN A 51 -12.21 -23.89 -28.57
N ASP A 52 -12.53 -23.74 -29.86
CA ASP A 52 -12.02 -24.64 -30.88
C ASP A 52 -10.50 -24.52 -30.97
N ILE A 53 -9.85 -25.66 -31.22
CA ILE A 53 -8.41 -25.69 -31.52
C ILE A 53 -8.25 -25.44 -33.01
N VAL A 54 -7.68 -24.28 -33.36
CA VAL A 54 -7.44 -23.89 -34.75
C VAL A 54 -5.95 -23.70 -34.94
N ASN A 55 -5.35 -24.40 -35.90
CA ASN A 55 -3.90 -24.35 -36.16
C ASN A 55 -3.03 -24.65 -34.92
N GLY A 56 -3.54 -25.48 -34.01
CA GLY A 56 -2.83 -25.87 -32.79
C GLY A 56 -2.86 -24.82 -31.68
N THR A 57 -3.68 -23.77 -31.79
CA THR A 57 -3.82 -22.74 -30.75
C THR A 57 -5.24 -22.64 -30.23
N VAL A 58 -5.37 -22.04 -29.05
CA VAL A 58 -6.63 -21.72 -28.39
C VAL A 58 -6.70 -20.21 -28.15
N THR A 59 -7.86 -19.61 -28.39
CA THR A 59 -8.09 -18.19 -28.07
C THR A 59 -8.93 -18.04 -26.81
N VAL A 60 -8.39 -17.34 -25.80
CA VAL A 60 -9.09 -16.94 -24.58
C VAL A 60 -9.70 -15.56 -24.80
N ALA A 61 -11.01 -15.42 -24.58
CA ALA A 61 -11.74 -14.19 -24.93
C ALA A 61 -11.27 -12.99 -24.10
N GLU A 62 -11.09 -13.17 -22.79
CA GLU A 62 -10.53 -12.14 -21.90
C GLU A 62 -9.79 -12.73 -20.70
N VAL A 63 -8.69 -12.10 -20.32
CA VAL A 63 -8.00 -12.28 -19.03
C VAL A 63 -7.83 -10.92 -18.36
N VAL A 64 -8.39 -10.77 -17.17
CA VAL A 64 -8.13 -9.64 -16.28
C VAL A 64 -7.09 -10.07 -15.26
N SER A 65 -5.90 -9.44 -15.30
CA SER A 65 -4.79 -9.73 -14.40
C SER A 65 -4.52 -8.56 -13.45
N ASN A 66 -4.04 -8.86 -12.25
CA ASN A 66 -3.52 -7.88 -11.29
C ASN A 66 -1.99 -7.96 -11.35
N GLY A 67 -1.39 -7.19 -12.26
CA GLY A 67 0.02 -7.24 -12.62
C GLY A 67 0.32 -8.14 -13.83
N PRO A 68 1.56 -8.07 -14.36
CA PRO A 68 2.03 -8.98 -15.41
C PRO A 68 2.02 -10.43 -14.94
N GLY A 69 1.61 -11.36 -15.82
CA GLY A 69 1.49 -12.77 -15.49
C GLY A 69 1.43 -13.68 -16.71
N TRP A 70 0.90 -14.88 -16.51
CA TRP A 70 0.74 -15.90 -17.54
C TRP A 70 -0.66 -16.53 -17.47
N ILE A 71 -1.23 -16.83 -18.63
CA ILE A 71 -2.33 -17.78 -18.76
C ILE A 71 -1.76 -19.13 -19.19
N VAL A 72 -2.24 -20.23 -18.60
CA VAL A 72 -1.74 -21.59 -18.85
C VAL A 72 -2.91 -22.51 -19.12
N ILE A 73 -2.82 -23.31 -20.18
CA ILE A 73 -3.80 -24.34 -20.52
C ILE A 73 -3.21 -25.69 -20.12
N HIS A 74 -3.93 -26.43 -19.27
CA HIS A 74 -3.61 -27.80 -18.87
C HIS A 74 -4.53 -28.78 -19.59
N ALA A 75 -3.99 -29.94 -19.97
CA ALA A 75 -4.81 -31.10 -20.27
C ALA A 75 -5.58 -31.54 -19.00
N GLN A 76 -6.74 -32.17 -19.16
CA GLN A 76 -7.39 -32.84 -18.04
C GLN A 76 -6.78 -34.23 -17.84
N ALA A 77 -6.47 -34.59 -16.60
CA ALA A 77 -6.10 -35.94 -16.20
C ALA A 77 -6.87 -36.30 -14.91
N ASP A 78 -7.73 -37.33 -14.97
CA ASP A 78 -8.48 -37.85 -13.82
C ASP A 78 -9.26 -36.78 -13.03
N GLY A 79 -9.88 -35.84 -13.74
CA GLY A 79 -10.61 -34.73 -13.13
C GLY A 79 -9.72 -33.66 -12.47
N LYS A 80 -8.41 -33.69 -12.69
CA LYS A 80 -7.42 -32.71 -12.21
C LYS A 80 -6.69 -32.06 -13.39
N PRO A 81 -6.01 -30.92 -13.16
CA PRO A 81 -5.02 -30.41 -14.11
C PRO A 81 -3.91 -31.43 -14.33
N GLY A 82 -3.71 -31.82 -15.59
CA GLY A 82 -2.64 -32.68 -16.08
C GLY A 82 -1.47 -31.87 -16.65
N PRO A 83 -0.75 -32.39 -17.66
CA PRO A 83 0.35 -31.67 -18.31
C PRO A 83 -0.06 -30.32 -18.92
N ILE A 84 0.90 -29.41 -19.02
CA ILE A 84 0.71 -28.12 -19.70
C ILE A 84 0.68 -28.35 -21.21
N LEU A 85 -0.33 -27.79 -21.88
CA LEU A 85 -0.48 -27.81 -23.34
C LEU A 85 0.05 -26.53 -23.99
N GLY A 86 -0.08 -25.39 -23.31
CA GLY A 86 0.40 -24.10 -23.80
C GLY A 86 0.29 -23.01 -22.74
N TYR A 87 1.00 -21.91 -22.96
CA TYR A 87 0.93 -20.73 -22.10
C TYR A 87 1.23 -19.45 -22.89
N ALA A 88 0.67 -18.33 -22.45
CA ALA A 88 0.91 -17.01 -23.04
C ALA A 88 1.06 -15.93 -21.95
N PRO A 89 1.89 -14.90 -22.17
CA PRO A 89 2.02 -13.80 -21.23
C PRO A 89 0.76 -12.93 -21.26
N VAL A 90 0.40 -12.38 -20.10
CA VAL A 90 -0.66 -11.38 -19.96
C VAL A 90 -0.13 -10.15 -19.24
N ALA A 91 -0.54 -8.97 -19.69
CA ALA A 91 -0.21 -7.69 -19.06
C ALA A 91 -1.11 -7.44 -17.84
N ASP A 92 -0.73 -6.46 -17.02
CA ASP A 92 -1.63 -5.90 -16.01
C ASP A 92 -2.92 -5.36 -16.64
N GLY A 93 -4.05 -5.58 -15.98
CA GLY A 93 -5.36 -5.17 -16.47
C GLY A 93 -5.99 -6.14 -17.47
N VAL A 94 -6.69 -5.60 -18.46
CA VAL A 94 -7.56 -6.36 -19.38
C VAL A 94 -6.79 -6.79 -20.63
N ASN A 95 -6.75 -8.09 -20.88
CA ASN A 95 -6.14 -8.71 -22.06
C ASN A 95 -7.25 -9.39 -22.88
N LYS A 96 -7.44 -8.99 -24.14
CA LYS A 96 -8.48 -9.55 -25.04
C LYS A 96 -7.86 -10.48 -26.07
N ASN A 97 -8.60 -11.52 -26.45
CA ASN A 97 -8.21 -12.45 -27.52
C ASN A 97 -6.79 -13.02 -27.34
N VAL A 98 -6.50 -13.51 -26.13
CA VAL A 98 -5.18 -14.05 -25.80
C VAL A 98 -5.03 -15.41 -26.48
N VAL A 99 -4.07 -15.51 -27.40
CA VAL A 99 -3.77 -16.75 -28.12
C VAL A 99 -2.73 -17.53 -27.33
N VAL A 100 -3.03 -18.80 -27.07
CA VAL A 100 -2.18 -19.78 -26.39
C VAL A 100 -1.84 -20.93 -27.33
#